data_AF-A0A1E7KZB1-F1
#
_entry.id   AF-A0A1E7KZB1-F1
#
_cell.length_a   1.000
_cell.length_b   1.000
_cell.length_c   1.000
_cell.angle_alpha   90.00
_cell.angle_beta   90.00
_cell.angle_gamma   90.00
#
_symmetry.space_group_name_H-M   'P 1'
#
loop_
_entity.id
_entity.type
_entity.pdbx_description
1 polymer ?
#
loop_
_entity_poly.entity_id
_entity_poly.type
_entity_poly.pdbx_seq_one_letter_code
_entity_poly.pdbx_strand_id
1 'polypeptide(L)' 'MSWESDLPHVPPRTPLTGTQREQFSQKVVTAYCERRYSIREISEETGRSYGAIHRLLKDAGVELRGRGGGPRKRARR' A
#
# COMPACT_ATOMS: atom_id res chain seq x y z
N MET A 1 2.33 20.19 -11.96
CA MET A 1 1.93 20.07 -10.54
C MET A 1 2.57 18.79 -10.02
N SER A 2 3.75 18.92 -9.40
CA SER A 2 4.47 17.80 -8.79
C SER A 2 3.96 17.69 -7.36
N TRP A 3 3.21 16.63 -7.08
CA TRP A 3 2.64 16.37 -5.78
C TRP A 3 3.80 15.77 -5.00
N GLU A 4 4.20 16.40 -3.91
CA GLU A 4 5.33 15.96 -3.09
C GLU A 4 4.98 14.62 -2.44
N SER A 5 5.31 13.55 -3.15
CA SER A 5 5.12 12.19 -2.72
C SER A 5 6.22 11.82 -1.74
N ASP A 6 6.03 12.20 -0.47
CA ASP A 6 6.78 11.66 0.66
C ASP A 6 6.44 10.18 0.94
N LEU A 7 6.05 9.43 -0.10
CA LEU A 7 5.87 8.00 -0.01
C LEU A 7 7.23 7.33 -0.23
N PRO A 8 7.72 6.54 0.72
CA PRO A 8 8.99 5.85 0.57
C PRO A 8 8.93 4.91 -0.63
N HIS A 9 9.81 5.14 -1.62
CA HIS A 9 10.02 4.20 -2.70
C HIS A 9 10.74 2.96 -2.14
N VAL A 10 10.05 1.83 -2.09
CA VAL A 10 10.63 0.58 -1.61
C VAL A 10 10.42 -0.48 -2.67
N PRO A 11 11.47 -0.89 -3.40
CA PRO A 11 11.32 -1.84 -4.48
C PRO A 11 10.74 -3.18 -3.98
N PRO A 12 10.05 -3.90 -4.87
CA PRO A 12 9.52 -5.22 -4.54
C PRO A 12 10.69 -6.15 -4.26
N ARG A 13 10.49 -7.12 -3.35
CA ARG A 13 11.49 -8.08 -2.84
C ARG A 13 12.44 -7.57 -1.76
N THR A 14 12.42 -6.29 -1.40
CA THR A 14 13.14 -5.81 -0.21
C THR A 14 12.37 -6.19 1.06
N PRO A 15 12.96 -6.93 2.01
CA PRO A 15 12.31 -7.20 3.29
C PRO A 15 12.18 -5.88 4.05
N LEU A 16 10.95 -5.47 4.33
CA LEU A 16 10.66 -4.39 5.27
C LEU A 16 10.64 -5.03 6.66
N THR A 17 11.72 -4.87 7.43
CA THR A 17 11.86 -5.45 8.77
C THR A 17 11.45 -4.44 9.85
N GLY A 18 10.78 -4.95 10.89
CA GLY A 18 10.43 -4.22 12.11
C GLY A 18 9.91 -2.80 11.88
N THR A 19 10.65 -1.83 12.40
CA THR A 19 10.34 -0.39 12.36
C THR A 19 10.15 0.16 10.95
N GLN A 20 10.89 -0.36 9.97
CA GLN A 20 10.81 0.14 8.59
C GLN A 20 9.49 -0.23 7.92
N ARG A 21 8.93 -1.41 8.24
CA ARG A 21 7.59 -1.81 7.81
C ARG A 21 6.53 -0.93 8.44
N GLU A 22 6.68 -0.60 9.72
CA GLU A 22 5.71 0.16 10.49
C GLU A 22 5.63 1.61 10.00
N GLN A 23 6.80 2.25 9.81
CA GLN A 23 6.91 3.58 9.21
C GLN A 23 6.34 3.60 7.79
N PHE A 24 6.67 2.60 6.97
CA PHE A 24 6.10 2.46 5.63
C PHE A 24 4.58 2.32 5.69
N SER A 25 4.07 1.51 6.62
CA SER A 25 2.64 1.27 6.79
C SER A 25 1.91 2.55 7.15
N GLN A 26 2.40 3.30 8.13
CA GLN A 26 1.81 4.57 8.53
C GLN A 26 1.73 5.55 7.36
N LYS A 27 2.81 5.73 6.60
CA LYS A 27 2.82 6.61 5.43
C LYS A 27 1.82 6.19 4.36
N VAL A 28 1.71 4.89 4.08
CA VAL A 28 0.73 4.34 3.13
C VAL A 28 -0.72 4.57 3.61
N VAL A 29 -0.99 4.37 4.90
CA VAL A 29 -2.30 4.62 5.50
C VAL A 29 -2.66 6.10 5.41
N THR A 30 -1.76 7.00 5.79
CA THR A 30 -1.92 8.45 5.67
C THR A 30 -2.20 8.86 4.23
N ALA A 31 -1.43 8.38 3.25
CA ALA A 31 -1.66 8.69 1.85
C ALA A 31 -3.03 8.20 1.35
N TYR A 32 -3.48 7.02 1.78
CA TYR A 32 -4.79 6.50 1.43
C TYR A 32 -5.94 7.27 2.09
N CYS A 33 -5.85 7.51 3.40
CA CYS A 33 -6.92 8.09 4.20
C CYS A 33 -7.03 9.60 4.00
N GLU A 34 -5.91 10.33 4.17
CA GLU A 34 -5.88 11.78 4.19
C GLU A 34 -5.81 12.35 2.78
N ARG A 35 -4.85 11.86 1.99
CA ARG A 35 -4.60 12.37 0.64
C ARG A 35 -5.50 11.73 -0.43
N ARG A 36 -6.35 10.76 -0.06
CA ARG A 36 -7.29 10.05 -0.93
C ARG A 36 -6.64 9.35 -2.14
N TYR A 37 -5.36 9.00 -2.06
CA TYR A 37 -4.71 8.23 -3.12
C TYR A 37 -5.35 6.85 -3.28
N SER A 38 -5.45 6.40 -4.52
CA SER A 38 -5.82 5.02 -4.82
C SER A 38 -4.69 4.06 -4.46
N ILE A 39 -5.03 2.82 -4.11
CA ILE A 39 -4.04 1.74 -3.91
C ILE A 39 -3.11 1.58 -5.13
N ARG A 40 -3.60 1.85 -6.34
CA ARG A 40 -2.80 1.82 -7.56
C ARG A 40 -1.76 2.94 -7.63
N GLU A 41 -2.14 4.16 -7.27
CA GLU A 41 -1.22 5.30 -7.24
C GLU A 41 -0.15 5.09 -6.17
N ILE A 42 -0.55 4.62 -4.98
CA ILE A 42 0.39 4.24 -3.91
C ILE A 42 1.33 3.13 -4.38
N SER A 43 0.82 2.16 -5.14
CA SER A 43 1.60 1.05 -5.70
C SER A 43 2.63 1.53 -6.73
N GLU A 44 2.24 2.43 -7.63
CA GLU A 44 3.12 3.03 -8.64
C GLU A 44 4.21 3.88 -7.96
N GLU A 45 3.86 4.65 -6.94
CA GLU A 45 4.80 5.53 -6.25
C GLU A 45 5.78 4.76 -5.35
N THR A 46 5.26 3.86 -4.52
CA THR A 46 6.09 3.06 -3.62
C THR A 46 6.88 1.97 -4.35
N GLY A 47 6.56 1.69 -5.62
CA GLY A 47 7.11 0.57 -6.38
C GLY A 47 6.65 -0.80 -5.86
N ARG A 48 5.68 -0.85 -4.94
CA ARG A 48 5.17 -2.11 -4.36
C ARG A 48 3.96 -2.60 -5.12
N SER A 49 3.76 -3.92 -5.13
CA SER A 49 2.59 -4.49 -5.79
C SER A 49 1.29 -4.12 -5.07
N TYR A 50 0.21 -3.93 -5.85
CA TYR A 50 -1.14 -3.69 -5.33
C TYR A 50 -1.53 -4.65 -4.19
N GLY A 51 -1.23 -5.94 -4.34
CA GLY A 51 -1.55 -6.94 -3.32
C GLY A 51 -0.80 -6.74 -2.00
N ALA A 52 0.44 -6.24 -2.06
CA ALA A 52 1.22 -5.93 -0.87
C ALA A 52 0.65 -4.70 -0.14
N ILE A 53 0.34 -3.63 -0.87
CA ILE A 53 -0.29 -2.42 -0.31
C ILE A 53 -1.68 -2.74 0.23
N HIS A 54 -2.49 -3.49 -0.50
CA HIS A 54 -3.83 -3.91 -0.08
C HIS A 54 -3.79 -4.75 1.21
N ARG A 55 -2.87 -5.72 1.29
CA ARG A 55 -2.69 -6.51 2.51
C ARG A 55 -2.19 -5.65 3.67
N LEU A 56 -1.28 -4.71 3.40
CA LEU A 56 -0.76 -3.80 4.42
C LEU A 56 -1.85 -2.87 4.98
N LEU A 57 -2.68 -2.28 4.11
CA LEU A 57 -3.83 -1.46 4.55
C LEU A 57 -4.84 -2.28 5.36
N LYS A 58 -5.08 -3.53 4.95
CA LYS A 58 -5.95 -4.46 5.67
C LYS A 58 -5.37 -4.87 7.04
N ASP A 59 -4.08 -5.19 7.10
CA ASP A 59 -3.38 -5.51 8.35
C ASP A 59 -3.36 -4.29 9.30
N ALA A 60 -3.30 -3.07 8.75
CA ALA A 60 -3.40 -1.81 9.50
C ALA A 60 -4.83 -1.45 9.94
N GLY A 61 -5.84 -2.26 9.60
CA GLY A 61 -7.24 -2.01 9.99
C GLY A 61 -7.91 -0.86 9.25
N VAL A 62 -7.37 -0.42 8.13
CA VAL A 62 -7.98 0.65 7.33
C VAL A 62 -9.23 0.16 6.63
N GLU A 63 -10.31 0.94 6.73
CA GLU A 63 -11.54 0.69 5.98
C GLU A 63 -11.30 0.97 4.49
N LEU A 64 -11.00 -0.09 3.75
CA LEU A 64 -10.81 -0.03 2.31
C LEU A 64 -12.14 0.31 1.65
N ARG A 65 -12.19 1.49 1.03
CA ARG A 65 -13.26 1.92 0.14
C ARG A 65 -13.43 0.84 -0.93
N GLY A 66 -14.56 0.14 -0.86
CA GLY A 66 -14.82 -1.00 -1.72
C GLY A 66 -14.84 -0.58 -3.18
N ARG A 67 -13.82 -1.00 -3.94
CA ARG A 67 -14.02 -1.29 -5.37
C ARG A 67 -14.61 -2.68 -5.42
N GLY A 68 -15.91 -2.79 -5.70
CA GLY A 68 -16.62 -4.07 -5.79
C GLY A 68 -15.81 -5.09 -6.61
N GLY A 69 -15.39 -6.17 -5.94
CA GLY A 69 -14.49 -7.13 -6.56
C GLY A 69 -14.03 -8.16 -5.55
N GLY A 70 -14.86 -9.20 -5.37
CA GLY A 70 -14.61 -10.34 -4.50
C GLY A 70 -13.29 -11.09 -4.80
N PRO A 71 -12.95 -12.06 -3.93
CA PRO A 71 -11.60 -12.59 -3.81
C PRO A 71 -11.15 -13.36 -5.05
N ARG A 72 -10.08 -12.91 -5.71
CA ARG A 72 -9.29 -13.77 -6.59
C ARG A 72 -8.40 -14.67 -5.73
N LYS A 73 -8.82 -15.92 -5.52
CA LYS A 73 -7.91 -16.97 -5.04
C LYS A 73 -6.76 -17.07 -6.06
N ARG A 74 -5.53 -16.71 -5.68
CA ARG A 74 -4.35 -17.13 -6.43
C ARG A 74 -3.84 -18.43 -5.81
N ALA A 75 -3.88 -19.48 -6.62
CA ALA A 75 -3.29 -20.78 -6.34
C ALA A 75 -1.81 -20.61 -5.98
N ARG A 76 -1.40 -21.28 -4.89
CA ARG A 76 -0.01 -21.44 -4.48
C ARG A 76 0.59 -22.53 -5.37
N ARG A 77 1.65 -22.21 -6.13
CA ARG A 77 2.54 -23.19 -6.77
C ARG A 77 3.93 -23.00 -6.17
#